data_AF-A0A836WB87-F1
#
_entry.id   AF-A0A836WB87-F1
#
_cell.length_a   1.000
_cell.length_b   1.000
_cell.length_c   1.000
_cell.angle_alpha   90.00
_cell.angle_beta   90.00
_cell.angle_gamma   90.00
#
_symmetry.space_group_name_H-M   'P 1'
#
loop_
_entity.id
_entity.type
_entity.pdbx_description
1 polymer ?
#
loop_
_entity_poly.entity_id
_entity_poly.type
_entity_poly.pdbx_seq_one_letter_code
_entity_poly.pdbx_strand_id
1 'polypeptide(L)'
;MAIRKDANTLSTAERAEFVAAVHELKRTGIYDQFVLRHANANMRAIHRSPAFLPWHRRYIWDFEQELQRVSGNPNLGLPYWNWPEGGANASMWDDDLLGGNGDVGTQIVNRGPFRASQWTIVSSSGAPAGPLTRNFGSQGWAQTLPTLDEIEQVLALTPYDVSPWNEFVNTGFRNQLEGFDGPNLHNRGHGWVAGSMLPMTSPNDPIFFMHHCMVDKLWHEWQLRFPNQGYLPVSGAAFGQNLTDPMAATNATPIGPRPLDVLDSSALNIQYDQLLAGTLPPPSTQPDIIALTIGSPVDASISIPGEEDLYSFEVPAFGSYTIETTGPSDTFMTLFGPDNPNQQIAANDDGGQGLNSRISQTLAAGTYLVHIRLYSPNSTGNYTIGVESNAVDTTIPDINVDGPAINAAISVGRESDLYHFRIDNQGTYTVETEGSTDTFLTLLGPDDQTAEIAMDDDSGMFLNSRIRAQLTPGEYFARVRHYSDFGTGPYSVSVHSG
;
A
#
# COMPACT_ATOMS: atom_id res chain seq x y z
N MET A 1 -5.39 1.44 0.42
CA MET A 1 -4.79 1.42 -0.92
C MET A 1 -5.63 0.46 -1.76
N ALA A 2 -6.05 0.85 -2.95
CA ALA A 2 -6.94 0.03 -3.77
C ALA A 2 -6.13 -1.03 -4.52
N ILE A 3 -6.56 -2.30 -4.42
CA ILE A 3 -5.94 -3.41 -5.14
C ILE A 3 -6.82 -3.73 -6.35
N ARG A 4 -6.26 -3.57 -7.56
CA ARG A 4 -6.88 -3.98 -8.82
C ARG A 4 -6.72 -5.49 -8.99
N LYS A 5 -7.83 -6.19 -9.09
CA LYS A 5 -7.89 -7.66 -9.13
C LYS A 5 -8.30 -8.18 -10.50
N ASP A 6 -7.93 -9.42 -10.82
CA ASP A 6 -8.50 -10.09 -12.00
C ASP A 6 -10.03 -10.13 -11.86
N ALA A 7 -10.75 -9.66 -12.88
CA ALA A 7 -12.22 -9.65 -12.89
C ALA A 7 -12.83 -11.05 -12.65
N ASN A 8 -12.12 -12.12 -13.03
CA ASN A 8 -12.56 -13.50 -12.81
C ASN A 8 -12.44 -13.96 -11.36
N THR A 9 -11.59 -13.33 -10.55
CA THR A 9 -11.30 -13.74 -9.16
C THR A 9 -12.09 -12.94 -8.13
N LEU A 10 -12.81 -11.90 -8.56
CA LEU A 10 -13.67 -11.09 -7.69
C LEU A 10 -14.71 -11.96 -6.97
N SER A 11 -14.83 -11.73 -5.67
CA SER A 11 -15.91 -12.27 -4.85
C SER A 11 -17.27 -11.67 -5.26
N THR A 12 -18.36 -12.36 -4.92
CA THR A 12 -19.73 -11.87 -5.15
C THR A 12 -19.96 -10.47 -4.56
N ALA A 13 -19.37 -10.17 -3.41
CA ALA A 13 -19.48 -8.86 -2.76
C ALA A 13 -18.77 -7.76 -3.57
N GLU A 14 -17.55 -8.03 -4.03
CA GLU A 14 -16.78 -7.09 -4.86
C GLU A 14 -17.46 -6.83 -6.21
N ARG A 15 -18.02 -7.88 -6.84
CA ARG A 15 -18.82 -7.75 -8.06
C ARG A 15 -20.03 -6.84 -7.83
N ALA A 16 -20.80 -7.10 -6.78
CA ALA A 16 -21.98 -6.31 -6.45
C ALA A 16 -21.64 -4.85 -6.14
N GLU A 17 -20.57 -4.59 -5.40
CA GLU A 17 -20.10 -3.24 -5.07
C GLU A 17 -19.67 -2.48 -6.33
N PHE A 18 -18.87 -3.10 -7.20
CA PHE A 18 -18.45 -2.50 -8.47
C PHE A 18 -19.66 -2.15 -9.35
N VAL A 19 -20.58 -3.10 -9.55
CA VAL A 19 -21.78 -2.90 -10.37
C VAL A 19 -22.64 -1.77 -9.80
N ALA A 20 -22.87 -1.74 -8.48
CA ALA A 20 -23.63 -0.68 -7.83
C ALA A 20 -22.98 0.70 -8.03
N ALA A 21 -21.66 0.81 -7.85
CA ALA A 21 -20.92 2.05 -8.05
C ALA A 21 -20.98 2.54 -9.51
N VAL A 22 -20.83 1.65 -10.49
CA VAL A 22 -20.95 2.00 -11.92
C VAL A 22 -22.36 2.49 -12.26
N HIS A 23 -23.40 1.82 -11.77
CA HIS A 23 -24.78 2.28 -11.96
C HIS A 23 -25.04 3.63 -11.30
N GLU A 24 -24.44 3.92 -10.14
CA GLU A 24 -24.56 5.21 -9.48
C GLU A 24 -23.87 6.33 -10.28
N LEU A 25 -22.68 6.07 -10.83
CA LEU A 25 -22.02 7.01 -11.75
C LEU A 25 -22.86 7.26 -13.00
N LYS A 26 -23.51 6.22 -13.53
CA LYS A 26 -24.42 6.36 -14.68
C LYS A 26 -25.65 7.18 -14.32
N ARG A 27 -26.29 6.91 -13.19
CA ARG A 27 -27.49 7.60 -12.70
C ARG A 27 -27.23 9.10 -12.47
N THR A 28 -26.04 9.45 -11.99
CA THR A 28 -25.63 10.85 -11.75
C THR A 28 -25.11 11.56 -13.00
N GLY A 29 -24.97 10.85 -14.13
CA GLY A 29 -24.44 11.38 -15.39
C GLY A 29 -22.92 11.52 -15.42
N ILE A 30 -22.21 11.16 -14.34
CA ILE A 30 -20.75 11.22 -14.25
C ILE A 30 -20.11 10.21 -15.23
N TYR A 31 -20.67 9.01 -15.33
CA TYR A 31 -20.17 7.99 -16.27
C TYR A 31 -20.17 8.51 -17.71
N ASP A 32 -21.20 9.25 -18.11
CA ASP A 32 -21.31 9.79 -19.48
C ASP A 32 -20.25 10.87 -19.74
N GLN A 33 -19.77 11.58 -18.72
CA GLN A 33 -18.65 12.51 -18.86
C GLN A 33 -17.35 11.78 -19.21
N PHE A 34 -17.12 10.57 -18.68
CA PHE A 34 -15.99 9.74 -19.07
C PHE A 34 -16.10 9.32 -20.55
N VAL A 35 -17.28 8.83 -20.97
CA VAL A 35 -17.55 8.52 -22.38
C VAL A 35 -17.25 9.73 -23.28
N LEU A 36 -17.73 10.92 -22.91
CA LEU A 36 -17.52 12.14 -23.69
C LEU A 36 -16.07 12.62 -23.70
N ARG A 37 -15.35 12.51 -22.59
CA ARG A 37 -13.93 12.87 -22.49
C ARG A 37 -13.09 12.05 -23.46
N HIS A 38 -13.32 10.75 -23.54
CA HIS A 38 -12.65 9.88 -24.51
C HIS A 38 -13.14 10.12 -25.94
N ALA A 39 -14.47 10.17 -26.14
CA ALA A 39 -15.07 10.29 -27.47
C ALA A 39 -14.71 11.59 -28.21
N ASN A 40 -14.48 12.67 -27.47
CA ASN A 40 -14.16 13.98 -28.02
C ASN A 40 -12.66 14.33 -27.91
N ALA A 41 -11.82 13.43 -27.39
CA ALA A 41 -10.38 13.62 -27.41
C ALA A 41 -9.83 13.54 -28.83
N ASN A 42 -8.74 14.27 -29.10
CA ASN A 42 -8.03 14.12 -30.37
C ASN A 42 -7.40 12.71 -30.42
N MET A 43 -7.75 11.94 -31.46
CA MET A 43 -7.26 10.57 -31.67
C MET A 43 -5.74 10.46 -31.49
N ARG A 44 -4.94 11.34 -32.10
CA ARG A 44 -3.47 11.30 -32.00
C ARG A 44 -2.92 11.81 -30.67
N ALA A 45 -3.75 12.42 -29.84
CA ALA A 45 -3.33 12.90 -28.53
C ALA A 45 -3.42 11.80 -27.46
N ILE A 46 -4.31 10.82 -27.64
CA ILE A 46 -4.61 9.77 -26.65
C ILE A 46 -4.44 8.35 -27.19
N HIS A 47 -4.27 8.19 -28.51
CA HIS A 47 -3.95 6.93 -29.19
C HIS A 47 -2.88 7.17 -30.25
N ARG A 48 -2.30 6.09 -30.75
CA ARG A 48 -1.35 6.03 -31.87
C ARG A 48 -0.10 6.84 -31.64
N SER A 49 0.19 7.17 -30.39
CA SER A 49 1.24 8.09 -29.98
C SER A 49 1.70 7.75 -28.57
N PRO A 50 2.89 8.21 -28.14
CA PRO A 50 3.48 7.91 -26.83
C PRO A 50 2.56 8.11 -25.63
N ALA A 51 1.72 9.16 -25.64
CA ALA A 51 0.84 9.48 -24.52
C ALA A 51 -0.32 8.48 -24.32
N PHE A 52 -0.49 7.48 -25.19
CA PHE A 52 -1.51 6.44 -25.06
C PHE A 52 -1.56 5.81 -23.66
N LEU A 53 -0.42 5.31 -23.16
CA LEU A 53 -0.35 4.64 -21.86
C LEU A 53 -0.58 5.59 -20.67
N PRO A 54 0.16 6.70 -20.51
CA PRO A 54 -0.05 7.60 -19.38
C PRO A 54 -1.43 8.29 -19.39
N TRP A 55 -1.97 8.60 -20.57
CA TRP A 55 -3.31 9.21 -20.64
C TRP A 55 -4.38 8.23 -20.15
N HIS A 56 -4.31 6.96 -20.58
CA HIS A 56 -5.26 5.94 -20.14
C HIS A 56 -5.08 5.58 -18.66
N ARG A 57 -3.85 5.49 -18.13
CA ARG A 57 -3.59 5.32 -16.69
C ARG A 57 -4.28 6.42 -15.88
N ARG A 58 -4.10 7.67 -16.28
CA ARG A 58 -4.75 8.80 -15.61
C ARG A 58 -6.28 8.73 -15.73
N TYR A 59 -6.79 8.39 -16.92
CA TYR A 59 -8.22 8.32 -17.20
C TYR A 59 -8.93 7.25 -16.36
N ILE A 60 -8.36 6.04 -16.27
CA ILE A 60 -8.92 4.97 -15.43
C ILE A 60 -8.73 5.26 -13.93
N TRP A 61 -7.64 5.92 -13.53
CA TRP A 61 -7.47 6.37 -12.15
C TRP A 61 -8.52 7.40 -11.75
N ASP A 62 -8.79 8.41 -12.60
CA ASP A 62 -9.87 9.38 -12.34
C ASP A 62 -11.25 8.68 -12.21
N PHE A 63 -11.50 7.63 -13.00
CA PHE A 63 -12.72 6.83 -12.92
C PHE A 63 -12.80 6.03 -11.62
N GLU A 64 -11.69 5.40 -11.21
CA GLU A 64 -11.56 4.67 -9.94
C GLU A 64 -11.83 5.58 -8.74
N GLN A 65 -11.31 6.82 -8.75
CA GLN A 65 -11.59 7.80 -7.70
C GLN A 65 -13.09 8.13 -7.59
N GLU A 66 -13.81 8.26 -8.71
CA GLU A 66 -15.25 8.48 -8.69
C GLU A 66 -16.03 7.26 -8.19
N LEU A 67 -15.60 6.03 -8.53
CA LEU A 67 -16.18 4.80 -7.99
C LEU A 67 -16.00 4.71 -6.47
N GLN A 68 -14.80 5.01 -5.96
CA GLN A 68 -14.51 5.07 -4.53
C GLN A 68 -15.38 6.12 -3.83
N ARG A 69 -15.55 7.29 -4.45
CA ARG A 69 -16.37 8.37 -3.91
C ARG A 69 -17.84 7.97 -3.78
N VAL A 70 -18.44 7.34 -4.80
CA VAL A 70 -19.87 6.96 -4.75
C VAL A 70 -20.15 5.69 -3.96
N SER A 71 -19.19 4.78 -3.85
CA SER A 71 -19.28 3.60 -2.98
C SER A 71 -19.04 3.94 -1.51
N GLY A 72 -18.29 5.01 -1.23
CA GLY A 72 -17.79 5.31 0.12
C GLY A 72 -16.63 4.40 0.55
N ASN A 73 -16.11 3.57 -0.35
CA ASN A 73 -15.02 2.64 -0.09
C ASN A 73 -13.74 3.14 -0.77
N PRO A 74 -12.77 3.72 -0.03
CA PRO A 74 -11.51 4.20 -0.60
C PRO A 74 -10.58 3.06 -1.07
N ASN A 75 -10.91 1.79 -0.80
CA ASN A 75 -10.14 0.62 -1.22
C ASN A 75 -10.77 -0.12 -2.40
N LEU A 76 -11.89 0.37 -2.96
CA LEU A 76 -12.47 -0.17 -4.19
C LEU A 76 -11.47 0.02 -5.34
N GLY A 77 -10.92 -1.07 -5.84
CA GLY A 77 -10.02 -1.09 -7.00
C GLY A 77 -10.75 -1.51 -8.27
N LEU A 78 -10.41 -0.88 -9.39
CA LEU A 78 -10.90 -1.31 -10.69
C LEU A 78 -10.39 -2.72 -11.02
N PRO A 79 -11.25 -3.66 -11.41
CA PRO A 79 -10.81 -4.96 -11.89
C PRO A 79 -10.09 -4.84 -13.23
N TYR A 80 -9.19 -5.76 -13.56
CA TYR A 80 -8.60 -5.89 -14.89
C TYR A 80 -9.10 -7.13 -15.62
N TRP A 81 -9.17 -7.04 -16.96
CA TRP A 81 -9.54 -8.14 -17.82
C TRP A 81 -8.30 -8.94 -18.26
N ASN A 82 -8.03 -10.04 -17.57
CA ASN A 82 -6.95 -10.97 -17.92
C ASN A 82 -7.27 -11.69 -19.24
N TRP A 83 -6.80 -11.16 -20.38
CA TRP A 83 -7.18 -11.65 -21.71
C TRP A 83 -6.94 -13.16 -21.94
N PRO A 84 -5.80 -13.75 -21.53
CA PRO A 84 -5.56 -15.18 -21.66
C PRO A 84 -6.67 -16.07 -21.04
N GLU A 85 -7.29 -15.62 -19.95
CA GLU A 85 -8.36 -16.33 -19.23
C GLU A 85 -9.73 -15.65 -19.39
N GLY A 86 -9.83 -14.68 -20.29
CA GLY A 86 -10.94 -13.74 -20.40
C GLY A 86 -11.91 -14.02 -21.55
N GLY A 87 -11.86 -15.22 -22.13
CA GLY A 87 -12.70 -15.62 -23.27
C GLY A 87 -14.20 -15.65 -22.97
N ALA A 88 -15.01 -16.03 -23.96
CA ALA A 88 -16.48 -15.94 -23.89
C ALA A 88 -17.15 -16.71 -22.74
N ASN A 89 -16.45 -17.67 -22.13
CA ASN A 89 -16.93 -18.48 -21.00
C ASN A 89 -16.34 -18.04 -19.65
N ALA A 90 -15.57 -16.94 -19.61
CA ALA A 90 -14.97 -16.44 -18.38
C ALA A 90 -16.04 -15.89 -17.42
N SER A 91 -15.85 -16.10 -16.11
CA SER A 91 -16.86 -15.76 -15.10
C SER A 91 -17.13 -14.27 -14.98
N MET A 92 -16.22 -13.41 -15.45
CA MET A 92 -16.46 -11.97 -15.53
C MET A 92 -17.65 -11.59 -16.42
N TRP A 93 -18.05 -12.47 -17.34
CA TRP A 93 -19.20 -12.30 -18.23
C TRP A 93 -20.52 -12.81 -17.65
N ASP A 94 -20.51 -13.30 -16.41
CA ASP A 94 -21.71 -13.74 -15.73
C ASP A 94 -22.68 -12.57 -15.48
N ASP A 95 -23.95 -12.92 -15.27
CA ASP A 95 -25.05 -11.96 -15.16
C ASP A 95 -25.01 -11.14 -13.85
N ASP A 96 -24.07 -11.44 -12.94
CA ASP A 96 -23.80 -10.66 -11.72
C ASP A 96 -22.68 -9.62 -11.87
N LEU A 97 -21.94 -9.61 -12.99
CA LEU A 97 -20.87 -8.64 -13.26
C LEU A 97 -21.06 -7.88 -14.58
N LEU A 98 -20.64 -8.40 -15.73
CA LEU A 98 -20.70 -7.66 -17.01
C LEU A 98 -21.88 -8.04 -17.90
N GLY A 99 -22.49 -9.22 -17.70
CA GLY A 99 -23.36 -9.85 -18.69
C GLY A 99 -22.59 -10.30 -19.93
N GLY A 100 -23.11 -11.30 -20.64
CA GLY A 100 -22.39 -11.96 -21.72
C GLY A 100 -22.37 -11.21 -23.06
N ASN A 101 -22.23 -12.00 -24.13
CA ASN A 101 -22.28 -11.54 -25.52
C ASN A 101 -23.66 -10.97 -25.90
N GLY A 102 -23.73 -10.22 -26.99
CA GLY A 102 -24.99 -9.78 -27.57
C GLY A 102 -25.76 -10.92 -28.25
N ASP A 103 -27.08 -10.75 -28.36
CA ASP A 103 -27.94 -11.72 -29.02
C ASP A 103 -27.60 -11.89 -30.51
N VAL A 104 -27.69 -13.11 -31.02
CA VAL A 104 -27.44 -13.41 -32.42
C VAL A 104 -28.37 -12.57 -33.32
N GLY A 105 -27.78 -11.87 -34.29
CA GLY A 105 -28.50 -11.05 -35.27
C GLY A 105 -28.68 -9.58 -34.85
N THR A 106 -28.91 -9.28 -33.57
CA THR A 106 -29.07 -7.90 -33.08
C THR A 106 -27.81 -7.35 -32.42
N GLN A 107 -26.96 -8.23 -31.89
CA GLN A 107 -25.77 -7.91 -31.08
C GLN A 107 -26.10 -7.16 -29.78
N ILE A 108 -27.39 -7.05 -29.41
CA ILE A 108 -27.83 -6.33 -28.22
C ILE A 108 -27.54 -7.17 -26.99
N VAL A 109 -26.95 -6.56 -25.97
CA VAL A 109 -26.74 -7.19 -24.66
C VAL A 109 -28.06 -7.17 -23.89
N ASN A 110 -28.65 -8.35 -23.66
CA ASN A 110 -29.93 -8.50 -22.95
C ASN A 110 -29.80 -9.18 -21.56
N ARG A 111 -28.57 -9.51 -21.14
CA ARG A 111 -28.29 -10.09 -19.82
C ARG A 111 -27.32 -9.25 -19.00
N GLY A 112 -27.25 -9.55 -17.70
CA GLY A 112 -26.40 -8.84 -16.74
C GLY A 112 -26.90 -7.43 -16.41
N PRO A 113 -26.17 -6.70 -15.55
CA PRO A 113 -26.57 -5.38 -15.06
C PRO A 113 -26.59 -4.30 -16.16
N PHE A 114 -25.80 -4.49 -17.23
CA PHE A 114 -25.69 -3.54 -18.33
C PHE A 114 -26.57 -3.88 -19.54
N ARG A 115 -27.63 -4.66 -19.34
CA ARG A 115 -28.59 -5.03 -20.39
C ARG A 115 -29.41 -3.86 -20.90
N ALA A 116 -29.98 -4.01 -22.10
CA ALA A 116 -30.74 -2.99 -22.82
C ALA A 116 -31.83 -2.26 -22.01
N SER A 117 -32.49 -2.94 -21.07
CA SER A 117 -33.54 -2.34 -20.23
C SER A 117 -33.02 -1.54 -19.03
N GLN A 118 -31.72 -1.59 -18.74
CA GLN A 118 -31.07 -0.92 -17.60
C GLN A 118 -29.95 0.03 -18.01
N TRP A 119 -29.39 -0.11 -19.22
CA TRP A 119 -28.22 0.62 -19.65
C TRP A 119 -28.41 1.21 -21.06
N THR A 120 -28.41 2.54 -21.12
CA THR A 120 -28.48 3.31 -22.37
C THR A 120 -27.13 3.93 -22.68
N ILE A 121 -26.58 3.64 -23.85
CA ILE A 121 -25.31 4.24 -24.31
C ILE A 121 -25.53 5.66 -24.81
N VAL A 122 -24.47 6.47 -24.86
CA VAL A 122 -24.48 7.83 -25.41
C VAL A 122 -23.58 7.96 -26.64
N SER A 123 -23.97 8.80 -27.58
CA SER A 123 -23.13 9.21 -28.71
C SER A 123 -22.09 10.24 -28.29
N SER A 124 -21.19 10.64 -29.21
CA SER A 124 -20.17 11.67 -28.93
C SER A 124 -20.75 13.06 -28.59
N SER A 125 -22.02 13.31 -28.91
CA SER A 125 -22.74 14.53 -28.51
C SER A 125 -23.39 14.42 -27.12
N GLY A 126 -23.35 13.24 -26.49
CA GLY A 126 -24.02 12.95 -25.22
C GLY A 126 -25.48 12.54 -25.38
N ALA A 127 -26.02 12.54 -26.60
CA ALA A 127 -27.40 12.09 -26.84
C ALA A 127 -27.51 10.56 -26.69
N PRO A 128 -28.62 10.05 -26.12
CA PRO A 128 -28.90 8.62 -26.05
C PRO A 128 -28.79 7.95 -27.42
N ALA A 129 -28.06 6.83 -27.49
CA ALA A 129 -27.70 6.15 -28.74
C ALA A 129 -28.09 4.67 -28.76
N GLY A 130 -29.02 4.26 -27.89
CA GLY A 130 -29.58 2.90 -27.85
C GLY A 130 -29.00 2.03 -26.74
N PRO A 131 -29.16 0.70 -26.82
CA PRO A 131 -28.62 -0.24 -25.86
C PRO A 131 -27.15 -0.56 -26.12
N LEU A 132 -26.50 -1.20 -25.15
CA LEU A 132 -25.16 -1.77 -25.30
C LEU A 132 -25.17 -2.91 -26.33
N THR A 133 -24.11 -3.00 -27.15
CA THR A 133 -23.93 -4.09 -28.12
C THR A 133 -22.56 -4.75 -28.00
N ARG A 134 -22.51 -6.08 -28.19
CA ARG A 134 -21.30 -6.91 -28.20
C ARG A 134 -21.42 -8.02 -29.23
N ASN A 135 -20.30 -8.42 -29.84
CA ASN A 135 -20.27 -9.54 -30.78
C ASN A 135 -18.91 -10.25 -30.76
N PHE A 136 -18.72 -11.08 -29.73
CA PHE A 136 -17.46 -11.72 -29.40
C PHE A 136 -16.81 -12.47 -30.57
N GLY A 137 -15.54 -12.15 -30.85
CA GLY A 137 -14.71 -12.81 -31.87
C GLY A 137 -15.19 -12.64 -33.31
N SER A 138 -16.13 -11.71 -33.56
CA SER A 138 -16.73 -11.52 -34.89
C SER A 138 -15.83 -10.78 -35.88
N GLN A 139 -14.87 -10.01 -35.38
CA GLN A 139 -13.95 -9.25 -36.22
C GLN A 139 -12.87 -10.17 -36.77
N GLY A 140 -12.70 -10.21 -38.09
CA GLY A 140 -11.73 -11.11 -38.74
C GLY A 140 -10.27 -10.89 -38.29
N TRP A 141 -9.95 -9.69 -37.80
CA TRP A 141 -8.63 -9.31 -37.27
C TRP A 141 -8.50 -9.46 -35.75
N ALA A 142 -9.55 -9.92 -35.06
CA ALA A 142 -9.61 -10.10 -33.61
C ALA A 142 -10.57 -11.24 -33.21
N GLN A 143 -10.39 -12.42 -33.82
CA GLN A 143 -11.24 -13.59 -33.54
C GLN A 143 -10.90 -14.25 -32.19
N THR A 144 -9.66 -14.14 -31.75
CA THR A 144 -9.16 -14.64 -30.46
C THR A 144 -8.67 -13.49 -29.60
N LEU A 145 -8.50 -13.75 -28.30
CA LEU A 145 -7.86 -12.82 -27.37
C LEU A 145 -6.34 -13.00 -27.38
N PRO A 146 -5.57 -11.99 -26.92
CA PRO A 146 -4.14 -12.14 -26.67
C PRO A 146 -3.81 -13.30 -25.74
N THR A 147 -2.79 -14.07 -26.10
CA THR A 147 -2.23 -15.17 -25.28
C THR A 147 -1.14 -14.68 -24.34
N LEU A 148 -0.80 -15.49 -23.33
CA LEU A 148 0.31 -15.18 -22.42
C LEU A 148 1.64 -15.06 -23.17
N ASP A 149 1.91 -15.94 -24.13
CA ASP A 149 3.15 -15.90 -24.93
C ASP A 149 3.27 -14.62 -25.77
N GLU A 150 2.16 -14.15 -26.34
CA GLU A 150 2.11 -12.88 -27.07
C GLU A 150 2.33 -11.67 -26.14
N ILE A 151 1.77 -11.71 -24.93
CA ILE A 151 2.00 -10.68 -23.90
C ILE A 151 3.49 -10.66 -23.51
N GLU A 152 4.09 -11.81 -23.24
CA GLU A 152 5.50 -11.93 -22.87
C GLU A 152 6.44 -11.44 -23.99
N GLN A 153 6.09 -11.70 -25.26
CA GLN A 153 6.83 -11.15 -26.41
C GLN A 153 6.84 -9.63 -26.42
N VAL A 154 5.70 -8.98 -26.15
CA VAL A 154 5.60 -7.51 -26.11
C VAL A 154 6.30 -6.95 -24.88
N LEU A 155 6.14 -7.60 -23.72
CA LEU A 155 6.80 -7.19 -22.47
C LEU A 155 8.31 -7.23 -22.57
N ALA A 156 8.91 -8.04 -23.45
CA ALA A 156 10.37 -8.09 -23.64
C ALA A 156 10.94 -6.92 -24.47
N LEU A 157 10.08 -6.07 -25.05
CA LEU A 157 10.51 -5.03 -25.98
C LEU A 157 11.07 -3.80 -25.28
N THR A 158 12.18 -3.28 -25.81
CA THR A 158 12.70 -1.95 -25.49
C THR A 158 13.09 -1.24 -26.79
N PRO A 159 13.04 0.11 -26.85
CA PRO A 159 12.67 1.04 -25.78
C PRO A 159 11.14 1.20 -25.60
N TYR A 160 10.70 2.10 -24.71
CA TYR A 160 9.28 2.44 -24.48
C TYR A 160 8.53 2.73 -25.79
N ASP A 161 9.06 3.63 -26.61
CA ASP A 161 8.50 3.98 -27.92
C ASP A 161 9.63 4.48 -28.83
N VAL A 162 9.36 4.64 -30.13
CA VAL A 162 10.38 4.99 -31.13
C VAL A 162 9.87 6.08 -32.07
N SER A 163 10.75 7.05 -32.39
CA SER A 163 10.50 8.09 -33.40
C SER A 163 10.16 7.47 -34.77
N PRO A 164 9.19 8.00 -35.54
CA PRO A 164 8.46 9.27 -35.37
C PRO A 164 7.25 9.27 -34.42
N TRP A 165 7.20 8.37 -33.42
CA TRP A 165 6.22 8.43 -32.31
C TRP A 165 4.78 8.23 -32.78
N ASN A 166 4.57 7.28 -33.68
CA ASN A 166 3.27 7.04 -34.29
C ASN A 166 2.97 5.55 -34.51
N GLU A 167 1.85 5.24 -35.16
CA GLU A 167 1.39 3.87 -35.38
C GLU A 167 2.21 3.09 -36.43
N PHE A 168 3.00 3.78 -37.25
CA PHE A 168 3.72 3.17 -38.37
C PHE A 168 5.09 2.60 -37.98
N VAL A 169 5.49 2.73 -36.71
CA VAL A 169 6.76 2.23 -36.21
C VAL A 169 6.57 0.84 -35.61
N ASN A 170 7.15 -0.17 -36.24
CA ASN A 170 7.03 -1.58 -35.87
C ASN A 170 7.92 -2.01 -34.70
N THR A 171 8.54 -1.06 -33.99
CA THR A 171 9.47 -1.30 -32.88
C THR A 171 9.10 -0.45 -31.68
N GLY A 172 9.31 -0.98 -30.48
CA GLY A 172 9.03 -0.30 -29.22
C GLY A 172 7.78 -0.83 -28.52
N PHE A 173 7.83 -0.80 -27.19
CA PHE A 173 6.81 -1.40 -26.32
C PHE A 173 5.40 -0.82 -26.54
N ARG A 174 5.27 0.52 -26.55
CA ARG A 174 3.99 1.24 -26.62
C ARG A 174 3.17 0.83 -27.84
N ASN A 175 3.75 0.86 -29.04
CA ASN A 175 2.99 0.60 -30.28
C ASN A 175 2.58 -0.88 -30.42
N GLN A 176 3.42 -1.79 -29.91
CA GLN A 176 3.17 -3.23 -29.91
C GLN A 176 2.10 -3.61 -28.88
N LEU A 177 2.10 -2.98 -27.70
CA LEU A 177 1.04 -3.10 -26.71
C LEU A 177 -0.28 -2.49 -27.20
N GLU A 178 -0.23 -1.30 -27.81
CA GLU A 178 -1.42 -0.65 -28.39
C GLU A 178 -2.04 -1.49 -29.52
N GLY A 179 -1.19 -2.17 -30.30
CA GLY A 179 -1.58 -3.20 -31.25
C GLY A 179 -1.73 -2.72 -32.69
N PHE A 180 -0.88 -1.81 -33.13
CA PHE A 180 -0.77 -1.42 -34.55
C PHE A 180 0.26 -2.27 -35.32
N ASP A 181 1.02 -3.09 -34.60
CA ASP A 181 1.92 -4.09 -35.14
C ASP A 181 2.05 -5.31 -34.21
N GLY A 182 2.76 -6.35 -34.66
CA GLY A 182 3.04 -7.59 -33.94
C GLY A 182 1.78 -8.32 -33.49
N PRO A 183 1.74 -8.89 -32.28
CA PRO A 183 0.62 -9.73 -31.88
C PRO A 183 -0.66 -8.94 -31.64
N ASN A 184 -0.68 -7.60 -31.74
CA ASN A 184 -1.90 -6.81 -31.58
C ASN A 184 -2.61 -7.10 -30.24
N LEU A 185 -2.19 -6.45 -29.16
CA LEU A 185 -2.77 -6.70 -27.82
C LEU A 185 -4.05 -5.87 -27.58
N HIS A 186 -3.91 -4.58 -27.27
CA HIS A 186 -5.03 -3.70 -26.93
C HIS A 186 -6.10 -3.62 -28.03
N ASN A 187 -5.71 -3.29 -29.27
CA ASN A 187 -6.67 -3.18 -30.38
C ASN A 187 -7.46 -4.50 -30.57
N ARG A 188 -6.82 -5.66 -30.43
CA ARG A 188 -7.47 -6.98 -30.50
C ARG A 188 -8.50 -7.18 -29.39
N GLY A 189 -8.28 -6.67 -28.19
CA GLY A 189 -9.30 -6.70 -27.13
C GLY A 189 -10.56 -5.92 -27.50
N HIS A 190 -10.40 -4.69 -28.01
CA HIS A 190 -11.51 -3.89 -28.57
C HIS A 190 -12.23 -4.61 -29.72
N GLY A 191 -11.45 -5.17 -30.65
CA GLY A 191 -11.96 -5.92 -31.80
C GLY A 191 -12.70 -7.19 -31.39
N TRP A 192 -12.20 -7.91 -30.38
CA TRP A 192 -12.80 -9.15 -29.94
C TRP A 192 -14.17 -8.90 -29.30
N VAL A 193 -14.32 -7.89 -28.44
CA VAL A 193 -15.63 -7.54 -27.86
C VAL A 193 -16.59 -7.04 -28.94
N ALA A 194 -16.06 -6.26 -29.91
CA ALA A 194 -16.80 -5.62 -30.99
C ALA A 194 -17.94 -4.71 -30.50
N GLY A 195 -18.91 -4.40 -31.37
CA GLY A 195 -20.09 -3.61 -31.02
C GLY A 195 -19.72 -2.24 -30.43
N SER A 196 -20.21 -1.98 -29.22
CA SER A 196 -20.01 -0.73 -28.51
C SER A 196 -18.54 -0.49 -28.10
N MET A 197 -17.67 -1.50 -28.12
CA MET A 197 -16.23 -1.36 -27.85
C MET A 197 -15.40 -0.87 -29.06
N LEU A 198 -15.94 -0.80 -30.27
CA LEU A 198 -15.19 -0.37 -31.47
C LEU A 198 -14.99 1.16 -31.63
N PRO A 199 -16.01 2.01 -31.43
CA PRO A 199 -15.87 3.44 -31.69
C PRO A 199 -15.09 4.18 -30.58
N MET A 200 -14.77 5.46 -30.79
CA MET A 200 -14.26 6.34 -29.74
C MET A 200 -15.24 6.53 -28.57
N THR A 201 -16.49 6.09 -28.72
CA THR A 201 -17.46 6.00 -27.62
C THR A 201 -17.37 4.65 -26.88
N SER A 202 -16.27 3.91 -27.02
CA SER A 202 -16.03 2.61 -26.39
C SER A 202 -16.20 2.56 -24.86
N PRO A 203 -15.96 3.63 -24.08
CA PRO A 203 -16.26 3.61 -22.66
C PRO A 203 -17.75 3.44 -22.32
N ASN A 204 -18.66 3.47 -23.31
CA ASN A 204 -20.06 3.08 -23.08
C ASN A 204 -20.21 1.66 -22.59
N ASP A 205 -19.26 0.77 -22.89
CA ASP A 205 -19.21 -0.57 -22.34
C ASP A 205 -18.31 -0.59 -21.09
N PRO A 206 -18.83 -0.97 -19.89
CA PRO A 206 -18.00 -1.04 -18.68
C PRO A 206 -16.77 -1.93 -18.78
N ILE A 207 -16.73 -2.91 -19.71
CA ILE A 207 -15.52 -3.70 -19.97
C ILE A 207 -14.34 -2.81 -20.41
N PHE A 208 -14.58 -1.64 -20.99
CA PHE A 208 -13.54 -0.69 -21.38
C PHE A 208 -12.55 -0.44 -20.23
N PHE A 209 -13.06 -0.18 -19.04
CA PHE A 209 -12.22 0.16 -17.89
C PHE A 209 -11.39 -1.04 -17.44
N MET A 210 -11.95 -2.25 -17.47
CA MET A 210 -11.21 -3.48 -17.15
C MET A 210 -10.18 -3.83 -18.23
N HIS A 211 -10.50 -3.58 -19.49
CA HIS A 211 -9.58 -3.73 -20.62
C HIS A 211 -8.37 -2.80 -20.46
N HIS A 212 -8.60 -1.52 -20.17
CA HIS A 212 -7.51 -0.56 -19.96
C HIS A 212 -6.77 -0.77 -18.63
N CYS A 213 -7.38 -1.35 -17.60
CA CYS A 213 -6.63 -1.81 -16.42
C CYS A 213 -5.67 -2.95 -16.76
N MET A 214 -6.00 -3.84 -17.71
CA MET A 214 -5.04 -4.85 -18.18
C MET A 214 -3.89 -4.21 -18.98
N VAL A 215 -4.18 -3.25 -19.86
CA VAL A 215 -3.14 -2.47 -20.55
C VAL A 215 -2.22 -1.76 -19.55
N ASP A 216 -2.81 -1.15 -18.54
CA ASP A 216 -2.08 -0.42 -17.50
C ASP A 216 -1.22 -1.35 -16.62
N LYS A 217 -1.75 -2.52 -16.27
CA LYS A 217 -1.03 -3.59 -15.58
C LYS A 217 0.21 -4.00 -16.37
N LEU A 218 0.07 -4.24 -17.69
CA LEU A 218 1.21 -4.62 -18.53
C LEU A 218 2.25 -3.50 -18.64
N TRP A 219 1.83 -2.23 -18.67
CA TRP A 219 2.78 -1.13 -18.62
C TRP A 219 3.51 -1.05 -17.27
N HIS A 220 2.78 -1.22 -16.15
CA HIS A 220 3.39 -1.32 -14.82
C HIS A 220 4.44 -2.45 -14.77
N GLU A 221 4.09 -3.65 -15.22
CA GLU A 221 5.03 -4.79 -15.24
C GLU A 221 6.24 -4.54 -16.15
N TRP A 222 6.05 -3.89 -17.30
CA TRP A 222 7.17 -3.49 -18.15
C TRP A 222 8.12 -2.51 -17.44
N GLN A 223 7.58 -1.55 -16.68
CA GLN A 223 8.40 -0.61 -15.89
C GLN A 223 9.21 -1.34 -14.81
N LEU A 224 8.65 -2.38 -14.18
CA LEU A 224 9.36 -3.23 -13.22
C LEU A 224 10.48 -4.05 -13.86
N ARG A 225 10.25 -4.57 -15.08
CA ARG A 225 11.26 -5.34 -15.83
C ARG A 225 12.39 -4.44 -16.36
N PHE A 226 12.10 -3.16 -16.63
CA PHE A 226 13.03 -2.22 -17.23
C PHE A 226 13.08 -0.86 -16.49
N PRO A 227 13.50 -0.83 -15.21
CA PRO A 227 13.46 0.38 -14.38
C PRO A 227 14.29 1.54 -14.94
N ASN A 228 15.29 1.25 -15.78
CA ASN A 228 16.18 2.25 -16.38
C ASN A 228 15.74 2.77 -17.77
N GLN A 229 14.66 2.25 -18.36
CA GLN A 229 14.24 2.67 -19.71
C GLN A 229 13.49 4.01 -19.71
N GLY A 230 12.60 4.22 -18.73
CA GLY A 230 11.79 5.43 -18.62
C GLY A 230 10.79 5.62 -19.79
N TYR A 231 10.14 6.78 -19.80
CA TYR A 231 9.21 7.19 -20.87
C TYR A 231 9.94 7.89 -22.01
N LEU A 232 9.55 7.59 -23.24
CA LEU A 232 9.98 8.31 -24.44
C LEU A 232 8.76 8.80 -25.22
N PRO A 233 8.82 9.99 -25.83
CA PRO A 233 9.95 10.91 -25.90
C PRO A 233 10.06 11.81 -24.67
N VAL A 234 11.30 12.08 -24.24
CA VAL A 234 11.55 13.10 -23.20
C VAL A 234 11.23 14.50 -23.72
N SER A 235 11.63 14.80 -24.97
CA SER A 235 11.36 16.06 -25.66
C SER A 235 11.46 15.91 -27.18
N GLY A 236 11.07 16.94 -27.94
CA GLY A 236 11.26 17.03 -29.39
C GLY A 236 10.17 16.38 -30.25
N ALA A 237 9.17 15.74 -29.64
CA ALA A 237 7.96 15.28 -30.33
C ALA A 237 6.87 16.35 -30.34
N ALA A 238 5.74 16.03 -30.99
CA ALA A 238 4.57 16.89 -31.00
C ALA A 238 4.10 17.25 -29.57
N PHE A 239 3.62 18.48 -29.39
CA PHE A 239 3.11 18.94 -28.10
C PHE A 239 2.03 18.00 -27.55
N GLY A 240 2.12 17.70 -26.26
CA GLY A 240 1.23 16.76 -25.57
C GLY A 240 1.74 15.31 -25.56
N GLN A 241 2.87 15.04 -26.23
CA GLN A 241 3.49 13.71 -26.28
C GLN A 241 4.81 13.62 -25.50
N ASN A 242 5.44 14.75 -25.18
CA ASN A 242 6.69 14.75 -24.43
C ASN A 242 6.46 14.50 -22.94
N LEU A 243 7.46 14.00 -22.24
CA LEU A 243 7.41 13.62 -20.81
C LEU A 243 6.76 14.68 -19.90
N THR A 244 7.04 15.96 -20.17
CA THR A 244 6.57 17.09 -19.35
C THR A 244 5.42 17.87 -19.99
N ASP A 245 4.90 17.44 -21.13
CA ASP A 245 3.78 18.13 -21.77
C ASP A 245 2.46 17.70 -21.11
N PRO A 246 1.52 18.64 -20.91
CA PRO A 246 0.16 18.28 -20.54
C PRO A 246 -0.49 17.38 -21.60
N MET A 247 -0.97 16.21 -21.20
CA MET A 247 -1.57 15.23 -22.10
C MET A 247 -2.96 15.68 -22.56
N ALA A 248 -3.32 15.35 -23.81
CA ALA A 248 -4.58 15.76 -24.45
C ALA A 248 -4.89 17.27 -24.39
N ALA A 249 -3.87 18.09 -24.14
CA ALA A 249 -3.95 19.53 -24.19
C ALA A 249 -3.68 20.07 -25.59
N THR A 250 -4.05 21.34 -25.81
CA THR A 250 -3.62 22.11 -26.98
C THR A 250 -2.68 23.21 -26.52
N ASN A 251 -1.89 23.79 -27.45
CA ASN A 251 -1.07 24.97 -27.14
C ASN A 251 -1.89 26.14 -26.57
N ALA A 252 -3.20 26.19 -26.83
CA ALA A 252 -4.09 27.22 -26.29
C ALA A 252 -4.61 26.92 -24.87
N THR A 253 -4.51 25.66 -24.40
CA THR A 253 -4.97 25.21 -23.08
C THR A 253 -3.97 24.23 -22.45
N PRO A 254 -2.74 24.67 -22.11
CA PRO A 254 -1.66 23.80 -21.64
C PRO A 254 -1.80 23.48 -20.13
N ILE A 255 -2.99 23.08 -19.69
CA ILE A 255 -3.27 22.71 -18.30
C ILE A 255 -3.78 21.28 -18.31
N GLY A 256 -3.14 20.42 -17.52
CA GLY A 256 -3.52 19.02 -17.41
C GLY A 256 -2.39 18.16 -16.87
N PRO A 257 -2.70 16.90 -16.54
CA PRO A 257 -1.72 15.92 -16.12
C PRO A 257 -0.72 15.63 -17.24
N ARG A 258 0.54 15.42 -16.87
CA ARG A 258 1.65 15.10 -17.77
C ARG A 258 2.00 13.62 -17.66
N PRO A 259 2.70 13.02 -18.64
CA PRO A 259 3.21 11.66 -18.49
C PRO A 259 4.00 11.47 -17.20
N LEU A 260 4.87 12.44 -16.84
CA LEU A 260 5.67 12.42 -15.61
C LEU A 260 4.83 12.25 -14.33
N ASP A 261 3.60 12.79 -14.30
CA ASP A 261 2.76 12.78 -13.10
C ASP A 261 2.12 11.42 -12.82
N VAL A 262 2.22 10.47 -13.76
CA VAL A 262 1.56 9.16 -13.70
C VAL A 262 2.49 7.99 -14.06
N LEU A 263 3.80 8.22 -14.19
CA LEU A 263 4.74 7.14 -14.49
C LEU A 263 4.76 6.10 -13.38
N ASP A 264 4.73 6.53 -12.12
CA ASP A 264 4.76 5.64 -10.98
C ASP A 264 3.32 5.34 -10.52
N SER A 265 2.87 4.10 -10.77
CA SER A 265 1.56 3.66 -10.33
C SER A 265 1.45 3.55 -8.81
N SER A 266 2.57 3.30 -8.10
CA SER A 266 2.58 3.22 -6.65
C SER A 266 2.35 4.59 -5.99
N ALA A 267 2.92 5.65 -6.57
CA ALA A 267 2.64 7.04 -6.18
C ALA A 267 1.16 7.45 -6.40
N LEU A 268 0.44 6.73 -7.26
CA LEU A 268 -1.00 6.88 -7.47
C LEU A 268 -1.85 5.95 -6.58
N ASN A 269 -1.22 5.21 -5.66
CA ASN A 269 -1.84 4.18 -4.81
C ASN A 269 -2.52 3.05 -5.61
N ILE A 270 -1.97 2.72 -6.79
CA ILE A 270 -2.44 1.61 -7.63
C ILE A 270 -1.57 0.38 -7.35
N GLN A 271 -2.21 -0.72 -6.96
CA GLN A 271 -1.58 -2.04 -6.87
C GLN A 271 -2.36 -3.07 -7.70
N TYR A 272 -1.65 -4.09 -8.17
CA TYR A 272 -2.23 -5.24 -8.86
C TYR A 272 -2.08 -6.48 -7.97
N ASP A 273 -3.11 -7.31 -7.90
CA ASP A 273 -3.14 -8.51 -7.04
C ASP A 273 -2.11 -9.58 -7.42
N GLN A 274 -1.77 -9.67 -8.70
CA GLN A 274 -0.88 -10.69 -9.26
C GLN A 274 0.01 -10.07 -10.34
N LEU A 275 1.30 -10.38 -10.30
CA LEU A 275 2.25 -10.10 -11.37
C LEU A 275 2.46 -11.35 -12.22
N LEU A 276 2.84 -11.19 -13.49
CA LEU A 276 3.23 -12.33 -14.31
C LEU A 276 4.52 -12.96 -13.76
N ALA A 277 4.69 -14.27 -13.93
CA ALA A 277 5.81 -15.03 -13.37
C ALA A 277 7.21 -14.49 -13.75
N GLY A 278 7.33 -13.77 -14.87
CA GLY A 278 8.57 -13.11 -15.32
C GLY A 278 8.80 -11.71 -14.76
N THR A 279 7.89 -11.20 -13.92
CA THR A 279 7.94 -9.86 -13.34
C THR A 279 8.16 -9.96 -11.84
N LEU A 280 9.30 -9.43 -11.36
CA LEU A 280 9.52 -9.28 -9.93
C LEU A 280 8.69 -8.10 -9.41
N PRO A 281 8.14 -8.18 -8.18
CA PRO A 281 7.50 -7.03 -7.55
C PRO A 281 8.45 -5.82 -7.49
N PRO A 282 7.91 -4.59 -7.42
CA PRO A 282 8.76 -3.44 -7.15
C PRO A 282 9.60 -3.73 -5.90
N PRO A 283 10.89 -3.33 -5.87
CA PRO A 283 11.65 -3.38 -4.63
C PRO A 283 10.81 -2.69 -3.57
N SER A 284 10.52 -3.39 -2.48
CA SER A 284 9.59 -2.91 -1.47
C SER A 284 10.08 -1.56 -0.97
N THR A 285 9.21 -0.55 -1.03
CA THR A 285 9.42 0.70 -0.28
C THR A 285 9.22 0.48 1.22
N GLN A 286 8.92 -0.75 1.63
CA GLN A 286 9.02 -1.21 3.00
C GLN A 286 10.41 -1.85 3.14
N PRO A 287 11.31 -1.28 3.96
CA PRO A 287 12.64 -1.85 4.18
C PRO A 287 12.50 -3.30 4.63
N ASP A 288 13.31 -4.19 4.04
CA ASP A 288 13.35 -5.60 4.42
C ASP A 288 13.63 -5.68 5.93
N ILE A 289 12.79 -6.41 6.67
CA ILE A 289 13.02 -6.63 8.10
C ILE A 289 14.10 -7.71 8.23
N ILE A 290 15.30 -7.30 8.62
CA ILE A 290 16.43 -8.21 8.81
C ILE A 290 16.33 -8.84 10.21
N ALA A 291 16.21 -10.18 10.26
CA ALA A 291 16.20 -10.90 11.53
C ALA A 291 17.60 -10.92 12.16
N LEU A 292 17.74 -10.31 13.33
CA LEU A 292 18.93 -10.35 14.18
C LEU A 292 18.91 -11.60 15.05
N THR A 293 20.09 -12.20 15.21
CA THR A 293 20.32 -13.26 16.20
C THR A 293 21.00 -12.66 17.42
N ILE A 294 20.43 -12.89 18.61
CA ILE A 294 21.01 -12.40 19.88
C ILE A 294 22.47 -12.89 20.01
N GLY A 295 23.38 -11.96 20.31
CA GLY A 295 24.82 -12.20 20.42
C GLY A 295 25.58 -12.23 19.09
N SER A 296 24.92 -11.99 17.95
CA SER A 296 25.53 -11.97 16.62
C SER A 296 25.26 -10.64 15.92
N PRO A 297 26.19 -9.65 16.00
CA PRO A 297 25.99 -8.35 15.36
C PRO A 297 26.06 -8.45 13.82
N VAL A 298 25.40 -7.50 13.15
CA VAL A 298 25.28 -7.42 11.69
C VAL A 298 25.77 -6.05 11.21
N ASP A 299 26.66 -6.05 10.22
CA ASP A 299 27.10 -4.83 9.53
C ASP A 299 26.04 -4.37 8.52
N ALA A 300 25.79 -3.06 8.48
CA ALA A 300 24.77 -2.42 7.66
C ALA A 300 25.18 -1.00 7.22
N SER A 301 24.33 -0.38 6.40
CA SER A 301 24.56 0.98 5.91
C SER A 301 23.28 1.66 5.44
N ILE A 302 23.05 2.89 5.88
CA ILE A 302 22.10 3.81 5.27
C ILE A 302 22.75 4.34 3.98
N SER A 303 22.27 3.85 2.85
CA SER A 303 22.81 4.06 1.50
C SER A 303 22.19 5.25 0.78
N ILE A 304 20.96 5.64 1.14
CA ILE A 304 20.29 6.83 0.61
C ILE A 304 19.78 7.75 1.73
N PRO A 305 19.84 9.08 1.56
CA PRO A 305 19.28 10.01 2.54
C PRO A 305 17.80 9.74 2.84
N GLY A 306 17.46 9.68 4.12
CA GLY A 306 16.10 9.44 4.60
C GLY A 306 15.66 7.98 4.60
N GLU A 307 16.55 7.04 4.28
CA GLU A 307 16.34 5.60 4.48
C GLU A 307 16.23 5.24 5.97
N GLU A 308 15.43 4.23 6.26
CA GLU A 308 15.41 3.53 7.54
C GLU A 308 15.65 2.05 7.29
N ASP A 309 16.55 1.45 8.05
CA ASP A 309 16.76 0.00 8.08
C ASP A 309 15.90 -0.60 9.20
N LEU A 310 15.21 -1.70 8.90
CA LEU A 310 14.35 -2.38 9.85
C LEU A 310 14.94 -3.73 10.24
N TYR A 311 14.90 -4.04 11.53
CA TYR A 311 15.41 -5.28 12.09
C TYR A 311 14.38 -5.92 13.00
N SER A 312 14.33 -7.24 13.07
CA SER A 312 13.54 -7.96 14.08
C SER A 312 14.43 -8.87 14.92
N PHE A 313 14.02 -9.13 16.17
CA PHE A 313 14.64 -10.19 16.97
C PHE A 313 13.60 -10.83 17.90
N GLU A 314 13.82 -12.11 18.21
CA GLU A 314 12.97 -12.86 19.12
C GLU A 314 13.55 -12.82 20.53
N VAL A 315 12.72 -12.40 21.49
CA VAL A 315 13.03 -12.52 22.92
C VAL A 315 12.41 -13.83 23.41
N PRO A 316 13.21 -14.85 23.76
CA PRO A 316 12.69 -16.18 24.10
C PRO A 316 12.06 -16.24 25.51
N ALA A 317 12.51 -15.37 26.41
CA ALA A 317 12.05 -15.27 27.79
C ALA A 317 12.27 -13.86 28.31
N PHE A 318 11.54 -13.51 29.37
CA PHE A 318 11.73 -12.22 30.05
C PHE A 318 13.19 -12.04 30.47
N GLY A 319 13.72 -10.84 30.31
CA GLY A 319 15.08 -10.54 30.75
C GLY A 319 15.53 -9.14 30.34
N SER A 320 16.72 -8.75 30.77
CA SER A 320 17.36 -7.51 30.34
C SER A 320 18.07 -7.71 29.01
N TYR A 321 17.82 -6.81 28.06
CA TYR A 321 18.44 -6.80 26.74
C TYR A 321 19.02 -5.44 26.43
N THR A 322 20.18 -5.44 25.77
CA THR A 322 20.81 -4.24 25.20
C THR A 322 20.79 -4.36 23.69
N ILE A 323 20.18 -3.38 23.02
CA ILE A 323 20.26 -3.19 21.57
C ILE A 323 21.19 -2.01 21.34
N GLU A 324 22.26 -2.20 20.58
CA GLU A 324 23.29 -1.18 20.38
C GLU A 324 23.72 -1.13 18.92
N THR A 325 23.97 0.09 18.45
CA THR A 325 24.70 0.32 17.21
C THR A 325 26.13 0.74 17.51
N THR A 326 27.06 0.40 16.62
CA THR A 326 28.46 0.85 16.68
C THR A 326 28.93 1.25 15.29
N GLY A 327 30.02 2.01 15.22
CA GLY A 327 30.60 2.44 13.95
C GLY A 327 30.75 3.95 13.86
N PRO A 328 31.08 4.48 12.66
CA PRO A 328 31.39 5.89 12.47
C PRO A 328 30.16 6.80 12.34
N SER A 329 28.97 6.24 12.21
CA SER A 329 27.74 7.00 11.93
C SER A 329 27.07 7.48 13.22
N ASP A 330 26.26 8.52 13.08
CA ASP A 330 25.38 9.09 14.11
C ASP A 330 23.98 8.52 13.90
N THR A 331 23.63 7.51 14.70
CA THR A 331 22.43 6.69 14.51
C THR A 331 21.29 7.16 15.42
N PHE A 332 20.05 6.91 15.01
CA PHE A 332 18.86 7.05 15.83
C PHE A 332 18.09 5.73 15.76
N MET A 333 17.86 5.13 16.92
CA MET A 333 17.17 3.85 17.09
C MET A 333 15.80 4.04 17.73
N THR A 334 14.80 3.34 17.21
CA THR A 334 13.48 3.16 17.84
C THR A 334 13.17 1.69 17.99
N LEU A 335 12.79 1.25 19.19
CA LEU A 335 12.38 -0.11 19.50
C LEU A 335 10.84 -0.19 19.63
N PHE A 336 10.25 -1.22 19.03
CA PHE A 336 8.81 -1.50 19.07
C PHE A 336 8.52 -2.94 19.54
N GLY A 337 7.34 -3.16 20.13
CA GLY A 337 6.82 -4.48 20.49
C GLY A 337 6.38 -4.66 21.95
N PRO A 338 6.32 -5.91 22.45
CA PRO A 338 6.39 -7.15 21.67
C PRO A 338 5.20 -7.29 20.71
N ASP A 339 5.40 -7.98 19.58
CA ASP A 339 4.40 -8.41 18.57
C ASP A 339 3.47 -7.32 18.02
N ASN A 340 3.81 -6.05 18.27
CA ASN A 340 3.10 -4.88 17.78
C ASN A 340 4.10 -3.86 17.21
N PRO A 341 4.22 -3.75 15.88
CA PRO A 341 5.21 -2.88 15.23
C PRO A 341 4.89 -1.39 15.35
N ASN A 342 3.71 -1.03 15.88
CA ASN A 342 3.29 0.37 16.05
C ASN A 342 3.44 0.85 17.50
N GLN A 343 3.72 -0.06 18.46
CA GLN A 343 3.91 0.32 19.86
C GLN A 343 5.38 0.59 20.13
N GLN A 344 5.76 1.87 20.18
CA GLN A 344 7.10 2.26 20.59
C GLN A 344 7.33 1.95 22.07
N ILE A 345 8.46 1.31 22.36
CA ILE A 345 8.93 1.00 23.72
C ILE A 345 9.93 2.05 24.17
N ALA A 346 10.93 2.33 23.34
CA ALA A 346 12.01 3.25 23.64
C ALA A 346 12.63 3.79 22.35
N ALA A 347 13.30 4.94 22.44
CA ALA A 347 14.11 5.49 21.37
C ALA A 347 15.37 6.16 21.93
N ASN A 348 16.46 6.11 21.17
CA ASN A 348 17.73 6.71 21.57
C ASN A 348 18.62 7.01 20.36
N ASP A 349 19.41 8.08 20.44
CA ASP A 349 20.39 8.55 19.47
C ASP A 349 21.83 8.41 19.96
N ASP A 350 22.15 8.88 21.18
CA ASP A 350 23.55 8.98 21.66
C ASP A 350 23.85 8.16 22.94
N GLY A 351 23.16 7.03 23.15
CA GLY A 351 23.27 6.21 24.36
C GLY A 351 24.44 5.21 24.36
N GLY A 352 25.06 4.98 23.20
CA GLY A 352 26.09 3.96 22.96
C GLY A 352 27.49 4.52 22.76
N GLN A 353 28.37 3.76 22.11
CA GLN A 353 29.73 4.23 21.82
C GLN A 353 29.73 5.41 20.81
N GLY A 354 30.21 6.58 21.24
CA GLY A 354 30.32 7.75 20.37
C GLY A 354 28.97 8.43 20.19
N LEU A 355 28.50 8.54 18.94
CA LEU A 355 27.17 9.07 18.57
C LEU A 355 26.22 7.94 18.15
N ASN A 356 26.48 6.72 18.61
CA ASN A 356 25.64 5.59 18.26
C ASN A 356 24.54 5.40 19.31
N SER A 357 23.41 4.87 18.85
CA SER A 357 22.26 4.56 19.68
C SER A 357 22.45 3.30 20.51
N ARG A 358 21.96 3.32 21.75
CA ARG A 358 21.87 2.18 22.66
C ARG A 358 20.59 2.23 23.48
N ILE A 359 19.84 1.14 23.46
CA ILE A 359 18.62 0.94 24.25
C ILE A 359 18.86 -0.25 25.20
N SER A 360 18.63 -0.06 26.50
CA SER A 360 18.66 -1.14 27.50
C SER A 360 17.31 -1.23 28.19
N GLN A 361 16.65 -2.39 28.10
CA GLN A 361 15.28 -2.58 28.58
C GLN A 361 15.07 -3.98 29.13
N THR A 362 14.20 -4.12 30.15
CA THR A 362 13.62 -5.44 30.46
C THR A 362 12.50 -5.74 29.48
N LEU A 363 12.66 -6.81 28.70
CA LEU A 363 11.74 -7.21 27.63
C LEU A 363 11.11 -8.55 27.97
N ALA A 364 9.80 -8.68 27.76
CA ALA A 364 9.10 -9.97 27.86
C ALA A 364 9.29 -10.80 26.59
N ALA A 365 8.93 -12.09 26.66
CA ALA A 365 8.95 -12.96 25.50
C ALA A 365 8.06 -12.44 24.36
N GLY A 366 8.54 -12.51 23.13
CA GLY A 366 7.84 -12.02 21.94
C GLY A 366 8.79 -11.51 20.87
N THR A 367 8.24 -11.04 19.75
CA THR A 367 9.00 -10.48 18.63
C THR A 367 9.10 -8.97 18.75
N TYR A 368 10.30 -8.42 18.60
CA TYR A 368 10.53 -6.97 18.64
C TYR A 368 11.01 -6.47 17.29
N LEU A 369 10.68 -5.22 16.98
CA LEU A 369 11.10 -4.52 15.76
C LEU A 369 11.98 -3.32 16.14
N VAL A 370 13.08 -3.13 15.43
CA VAL A 370 14.02 -2.02 15.61
C VAL A 370 14.11 -1.25 14.30
N HIS A 371 13.88 0.05 14.36
CA HIS A 371 14.12 0.98 13.26
C HIS A 371 15.43 1.69 13.51
N ILE A 372 16.31 1.70 12.51
CA ILE A 372 17.53 2.49 12.51
C ILE A 372 17.48 3.49 11.37
N ARG A 373 17.76 4.75 11.70
CA ARG A 373 18.05 5.81 10.73
C ARG A 373 19.30 6.56 11.18
N LEU A 374 19.80 7.46 10.36
CA LEU A 374 20.78 8.44 10.83
C LEU A 374 20.07 9.62 11.49
N TYR A 375 20.70 10.22 12.51
CA TYR A 375 20.15 11.36 13.23
C TYR A 375 19.81 12.51 12.29
N SER A 376 20.75 12.83 11.38
CA SER A 376 20.54 13.78 10.29
C SER A 376 19.92 13.09 9.07
N PRO A 377 18.71 13.52 8.62
CA PRO A 377 17.97 12.86 7.55
C PRO A 377 18.64 12.96 6.18
N ASN A 378 19.64 13.84 6.03
CA ASN A 378 20.37 14.02 4.77
C ASN A 378 21.66 13.20 4.70
N SER A 379 21.97 12.41 5.73
CA SER A 379 23.24 11.68 5.84
C SER A 379 23.10 10.26 5.31
N THR A 380 24.25 9.68 4.96
CA THR A 380 24.44 8.26 4.62
C THR A 380 25.67 7.76 5.35
N GLY A 381 25.76 6.47 5.63
CA GLY A 381 26.87 5.94 6.43
C GLY A 381 26.70 4.49 6.86
N ASN A 382 27.83 3.88 7.21
CA ASN A 382 27.88 2.49 7.68
C ASN A 382 27.76 2.43 9.20
N TYR A 383 27.17 1.35 9.71
CA TYR A 383 27.10 1.05 11.14
C TYR A 383 26.96 -0.46 11.32
N THR A 384 27.09 -0.94 12.56
CA THR A 384 26.87 -2.33 12.94
C THR A 384 25.80 -2.34 14.03
N ILE A 385 24.80 -3.21 13.94
CA ILE A 385 23.77 -3.39 14.97
C ILE A 385 23.91 -4.74 15.67
N GLY A 386 23.74 -4.77 16.98
CA GLY A 386 23.72 -5.99 17.78
C GLY A 386 22.66 -5.97 18.87
N VAL A 387 22.22 -7.17 19.27
CA VAL A 387 21.37 -7.39 20.44
C VAL A 387 22.10 -8.33 21.39
N GLU A 388 22.27 -7.93 22.65
CA GLU A 388 22.85 -8.75 23.71
C GLU A 388 21.81 -9.01 24.80
N SER A 389 21.83 -10.23 25.35
CA SER A 389 21.05 -10.57 26.54
C SER A 389 21.93 -10.44 27.78
N ASN A 390 21.47 -9.64 28.72
CA ASN A 390 22.06 -9.47 30.05
C ASN A 390 21.25 -10.24 31.12
N ALA A 391 20.40 -11.19 30.73
CA ALA A 391 19.41 -11.79 31.59
C ALA A 391 20.01 -12.47 32.83
N VAL A 392 19.64 -11.97 34.01
CA VAL A 392 19.92 -12.59 35.32
C VAL A 392 18.64 -13.25 35.90
N ASP A 393 17.46 -12.80 35.46
CA ASP A 393 16.14 -13.27 35.91
C ASP A 393 15.19 -13.46 34.72
N THR A 394 14.36 -14.51 34.75
CA THR A 394 13.60 -15.02 33.57
C THR A 394 12.09 -14.86 33.68
N THR A 395 11.59 -14.26 34.76
CA THR A 395 10.15 -14.05 35.01
C THR A 395 9.86 -12.60 35.33
N ILE A 396 8.76 -12.06 34.78
CA ILE A 396 8.29 -10.71 35.13
C ILE A 396 7.91 -10.71 36.62
N PRO A 397 8.39 -9.76 37.44
CA PRO A 397 8.01 -9.69 38.84
C PRO A 397 6.50 -9.43 39.03
N ASP A 398 5.85 -10.29 39.81
CA ASP A 398 4.43 -10.20 40.16
C ASP A 398 4.18 -9.23 41.33
N ILE A 399 3.39 -8.18 41.10
CA ILE A 399 2.83 -7.33 42.14
C ILE A 399 1.54 -7.99 42.64
N ASN A 400 1.53 -8.38 43.92
CA ASN A 400 0.32 -8.83 44.58
C ASN A 400 -0.58 -7.63 44.89
N VAL A 401 -1.81 -7.63 44.37
CA VAL A 401 -2.82 -6.61 44.71
C VAL A 401 -3.06 -6.61 46.22
N ASP A 402 -3.01 -5.42 46.83
CA ASP A 402 -3.05 -5.18 48.29
C ASP A 402 -1.91 -5.86 49.08
N GLY A 403 -0.86 -6.29 48.37
CA GLY A 403 0.36 -6.84 48.94
C GLY A 403 1.42 -5.78 49.26
N PRO A 404 2.61 -6.22 49.73
CA PRO A 404 3.74 -5.32 49.93
C PRO A 404 4.25 -4.78 48.58
N ALA A 405 4.74 -3.54 48.59
CA ALA A 405 5.39 -2.93 47.44
C ALA A 405 6.68 -3.69 47.05
N ILE A 406 6.97 -3.74 45.74
CA ILE A 406 8.24 -4.26 45.22
C ILE A 406 9.23 -3.11 45.20
N ASN A 407 10.39 -3.28 45.84
CA ASN A 407 11.49 -2.32 45.78
C ASN A 407 12.39 -2.61 44.57
N ALA A 408 12.71 -1.57 43.80
CA ALA A 408 13.55 -1.64 42.61
C ALA A 408 14.40 -0.38 42.46
N ALA A 409 15.18 -0.30 41.39
CA ALA A 409 15.96 0.89 41.07
C ALA A 409 16.19 1.00 39.57
N ILE A 410 16.00 2.23 39.08
CA ILE A 410 16.41 2.63 37.74
C ILE A 410 17.93 2.79 37.78
N SER A 411 18.63 1.77 37.33
CA SER A 411 20.07 1.54 37.43
C SER A 411 20.86 2.34 36.39
N VAL A 412 20.27 2.59 35.21
CA VAL A 412 20.87 3.37 34.12
C VAL A 412 19.82 4.31 33.52
N GLY A 413 20.24 5.50 33.07
CA GLY A 413 19.35 6.39 32.34
C GLY A 413 18.72 5.72 31.11
N ARG A 414 17.48 6.08 30.80
CA ARG A 414 16.66 5.53 29.70
C ARG A 414 16.30 4.05 29.79
N GLU A 415 16.56 3.37 30.89
CA GLU A 415 15.97 2.04 31.14
C GLU A 415 14.52 2.16 31.62
N SER A 416 13.81 1.02 31.57
CA SER A 416 12.53 0.86 32.26
C SER A 416 12.37 -0.56 32.78
N ASP A 417 11.64 -0.69 33.87
CA ASP A 417 11.30 -1.94 34.52
C ASP A 417 9.84 -2.30 34.23
N LEU A 418 9.57 -3.59 34.02
CA LEU A 418 8.24 -4.12 33.76
C LEU A 418 7.78 -5.03 34.90
N TYR A 419 6.54 -4.85 35.33
CA TYR A 419 5.88 -5.63 36.37
C TYR A 419 4.54 -6.19 35.88
N HIS A 420 4.10 -7.29 36.48
CA HIS A 420 2.84 -7.95 36.17
C HIS A 420 1.91 -7.96 37.39
N PHE A 421 0.60 -7.84 37.19
CA PHE A 421 -0.39 -8.09 38.24
C PHE A 421 -1.73 -8.52 37.65
N ARG A 422 -2.49 -9.28 38.44
CA ARG A 422 -3.79 -9.82 38.04
C ARG A 422 -4.94 -9.08 38.73
N ILE A 423 -5.98 -8.75 37.97
CA ILE A 423 -7.26 -8.28 38.51
C ILE A 423 -8.28 -9.41 38.40
N ASP A 424 -8.86 -9.81 39.54
CA ASP A 424 -9.88 -10.87 39.57
C ASP A 424 -11.31 -10.32 39.56
N ASN A 425 -11.52 -9.09 40.05
CA ASN A 425 -12.83 -8.46 40.17
C ASN A 425 -12.82 -7.10 39.52
N GLN A 426 -13.91 -6.76 38.83
CA GLN A 426 -14.05 -5.42 38.29
C GLN A 426 -14.12 -4.40 39.43
N GLY A 427 -13.33 -3.34 39.36
CA GLY A 427 -13.27 -2.33 40.41
C GLY A 427 -12.34 -1.17 40.08
N THR A 428 -12.26 -0.23 41.01
CA THR A 428 -11.22 0.81 40.95
C THR A 428 -9.94 0.29 41.57
N TYR A 429 -8.83 0.45 40.86
CA TYR A 429 -7.51 0.09 41.35
C TYR A 429 -6.58 1.30 41.24
N THR A 430 -5.65 1.39 42.18
CA THR A 430 -4.59 2.39 42.20
C THR A 430 -3.26 1.68 41.98
N VAL A 431 -2.54 2.02 40.92
CA VAL A 431 -1.16 1.61 40.68
C VAL A 431 -0.29 2.81 40.99
N GLU A 432 0.65 2.66 41.91
CA GLU A 432 1.47 3.78 42.34
C GLU A 432 2.93 3.40 42.59
N THR A 433 3.76 4.42 42.50
CA THR A 433 5.17 4.36 42.83
C THR A 433 5.45 5.23 44.04
N GLU A 434 6.47 4.86 44.82
CA GLU A 434 6.94 5.64 45.96
C GLU A 434 8.46 5.66 45.99
N GLY A 435 9.03 6.69 46.64
CA GLY A 435 10.47 6.84 46.79
C GLY A 435 10.94 8.27 46.54
N SER A 436 12.25 8.42 46.35
CA SER A 436 12.90 9.71 46.06
C SER A 436 13.10 9.96 44.57
N THR A 437 12.77 8.98 43.73
CA THR A 437 13.00 9.02 42.29
C THR A 437 11.80 9.64 41.59
N ASP A 438 12.06 10.48 40.60
CA ASP A 438 11.03 11.10 39.75
C ASP A 438 10.64 10.09 38.67
N THR A 439 9.51 9.42 38.87
CA THR A 439 9.11 8.26 38.07
C THR A 439 8.11 8.67 36.98
N PHE A 440 8.02 7.84 35.95
CA PHE A 440 6.95 7.88 34.97
C PHE A 440 6.39 6.47 34.83
N LEU A 441 5.09 6.32 35.07
CA LEU A 441 4.36 5.05 35.07
C LEU A 441 3.46 4.96 33.84
N THR A 442 3.48 3.80 33.18
CA THR A 442 2.52 3.42 32.15
C THR A 442 1.79 2.15 32.57
N LEU A 443 0.45 2.20 32.54
CA LEU A 443 -0.42 1.07 32.82
C LEU A 443 -0.92 0.44 31.52
N LEU A 444 -0.76 -0.88 31.40
CA LEU A 444 -1.01 -1.65 30.18
C LEU A 444 -1.95 -2.83 30.46
N GLY A 445 -2.81 -3.18 29.50
CA GLY A 445 -3.71 -4.35 29.55
C GLY A 445 -5.16 -4.06 29.12
N PRO A 446 -6.11 -4.95 29.44
CA PRO A 446 -5.90 -6.30 29.97
C PRO A 446 -5.31 -7.25 28.91
N ASP A 447 -4.60 -8.27 29.36
CA ASP A 447 -4.05 -9.40 28.59
C ASP A 447 -3.13 -9.00 27.41
N ASP A 448 -2.64 -7.76 27.41
CA ASP A 448 -1.80 -7.17 26.37
C ASP A 448 -0.76 -6.24 27.02
N GLN A 449 0.53 -6.52 26.77
CA GLN A 449 1.66 -5.74 27.30
C GLN A 449 1.94 -4.44 26.54
N THR A 450 1.14 -4.14 25.51
CA THR A 450 1.28 -3.00 24.62
C THR A 450 0.06 -2.09 24.62
N ALA A 451 -1.11 -2.60 25.04
CA ALA A 451 -2.34 -1.83 25.11
C ALA A 451 -2.31 -0.83 26.27
N GLU A 452 -1.96 0.42 25.99
CA GLU A 452 -1.94 1.51 26.98
C GLU A 452 -3.35 1.84 27.48
N ILE A 453 -3.49 1.87 28.80
CA ILE A 453 -4.71 2.31 29.50
C ILE A 453 -4.54 3.76 29.98
N ALA A 454 -3.39 4.06 30.59
CA ALA A 454 -3.08 5.36 31.16
C ALA A 454 -1.58 5.53 31.40
N MET A 455 -1.16 6.79 31.50
CA MET A 455 0.19 7.19 31.91
C MET A 455 0.11 8.28 32.98
N ASP A 456 1.11 8.35 33.85
CA ASP A 456 1.23 9.39 34.88
C ASP A 456 2.69 9.57 35.30
N ASP A 457 3.08 10.78 35.65
CA ASP A 457 4.42 11.12 36.15
C ASP A 457 4.41 11.66 37.59
N ASP A 458 3.47 12.54 37.96
CA ASP A 458 3.57 13.30 39.23
C ASP A 458 2.32 13.28 40.13
N SER A 459 1.33 12.42 39.87
CA SER A 459 0.09 12.38 40.67
C SER A 459 0.22 11.65 42.01
N GLY A 460 1.36 11.05 42.32
CA GLY A 460 1.67 10.33 43.56
C GLY A 460 2.21 11.22 44.68
N MET A 461 2.92 10.63 45.66
CA MET A 461 3.61 11.41 46.69
C MET A 461 4.92 11.98 46.12
N PHE A 462 5.15 13.28 46.30
CA PHE A 462 6.30 14.00 45.73
C PHE A 462 6.28 14.03 44.20
N LEU A 463 7.26 13.38 43.55
CA LEU A 463 7.43 13.29 42.10
C LEU A 463 7.20 11.85 41.61
N ASN A 464 6.51 11.04 42.41
CA ASN A 464 6.18 9.68 42.00
C ASN A 464 4.84 9.67 41.26
N SER A 465 4.65 8.61 40.49
CA SER A 465 3.48 8.43 39.64
C SER A 465 2.38 7.64 40.33
N ARG A 466 1.12 7.98 40.05
CA ARG A 466 -0.07 7.28 40.55
C ARG A 466 -1.19 7.29 39.52
N ILE A 467 -1.60 6.11 39.08
CA ILE A 467 -2.74 5.89 38.18
C ILE A 467 -3.89 5.28 38.97
N ARG A 468 -5.08 5.90 38.92
CA ARG A 468 -6.32 5.34 39.48
C ARG A 468 -7.30 5.06 38.35
N ALA A 469 -7.61 3.78 38.09
CA ALA A 469 -8.41 3.35 36.94
C ALA A 469 -9.48 2.33 37.31
N GLN A 470 -10.56 2.29 36.53
CA GLN A 470 -11.56 1.21 36.57
C GLN A 470 -11.04 0.07 35.71
N LEU A 471 -10.70 -1.07 36.34
CA LEU A 471 -10.16 -2.24 35.67
C LEU A 471 -11.16 -3.39 35.73
N THR A 472 -11.23 -4.17 34.66
CA THR A 472 -11.99 -5.43 34.57
C THR A 472 -11.09 -6.61 34.87
N PRO A 473 -11.62 -7.82 35.14
CA PRO A 473 -10.79 -8.99 35.34
C PRO A 473 -9.87 -9.27 34.13
N GLY A 474 -8.61 -9.61 34.39
CA GLY A 474 -7.57 -9.82 33.38
C GLY A 474 -6.15 -9.64 33.94
N GLU A 475 -5.15 -9.89 33.09
CA GLU A 475 -3.73 -9.66 33.41
C GLU A 475 -3.30 -8.25 32.99
N TYR A 476 -2.52 -7.55 33.81
CA TYR A 476 -2.11 -6.17 33.59
C TYR A 476 -0.61 -5.99 33.84
N PHE A 477 -0.06 -4.92 33.28
CA PHE A 477 1.37 -4.62 33.37
C PHE A 477 1.60 -3.16 33.75
N ALA A 478 2.61 -2.95 34.60
CA ALA A 478 3.10 -1.63 34.98
C ALA A 478 4.52 -1.47 34.45
N ARG A 479 4.75 -0.48 33.60
CA ARG A 479 6.09 -0.10 33.13
C ARG A 479 6.52 1.18 33.84
N VAL A 480 7.66 1.12 34.51
CA VAL A 480 8.20 2.25 35.28
C VAL A 480 9.54 2.66 34.70
N ARG A 481 9.69 3.95 34.42
CA ARG A 481 10.95 4.58 34.03
C ARG A 481 11.16 5.86 34.81
N HIS A 482 12.30 6.51 34.62
CA HIS A 482 12.55 7.82 35.19
C HIS A 482 11.86 8.86 34.31
N TYR A 483 11.33 9.93 34.89
CA TYR A 483 10.73 11.03 34.15
C TYR A 483 11.72 11.63 33.14
N SER A 484 12.89 12.05 33.65
CA SER A 484 14.05 12.45 32.86
C SER A 484 14.81 11.26 32.26
N ASP A 485 15.21 11.38 30.99
CA ASP A 485 16.02 10.43 30.25
C ASP A 485 17.32 10.01 30.95
N PHE A 486 17.93 10.89 31.74
CA PHE A 486 19.24 10.63 32.36
C PHE A 486 19.15 10.31 33.85
N GLY A 487 17.93 10.32 34.40
CA GLY A 487 17.73 10.07 35.81
C GLY A 487 17.85 8.60 36.16
N THR A 488 18.31 8.35 37.39
CA THR A 488 18.49 7.02 37.99
C THR A 488 18.11 7.12 39.44
N GLY A 489 17.66 6.03 40.05
CA GLY A 489 17.41 6.03 41.48
C GLY A 489 16.49 4.91 41.96
N PRO A 490 16.42 4.70 43.28
CA PRO A 490 15.57 3.68 43.90
C PRO A 490 14.10 4.13 43.92
N TYR A 491 13.19 3.18 43.75
CA TYR A 491 11.75 3.39 43.90
C TYR A 491 11.08 2.09 44.38
N SER A 492 9.80 2.16 44.72
CA SER A 492 8.96 0.98 44.91
C SER A 492 7.66 1.11 44.13
N VAL A 493 7.04 -0.02 43.77
CA VAL A 493 5.76 -0.07 43.04
C VAL A 493 4.75 -0.98 43.75
N SER A 494 3.49 -0.57 43.81
CA SER A 494 2.38 -1.32 44.42
C SER A 494 1.07 -1.15 43.66
N VAL A 495 0.12 -2.05 43.94
CA VAL A 495 -1.25 -2.00 43.42
C VAL A 495 -2.22 -2.17 44.59
N HIS A 496 -3.20 -1.27 44.69
CA HIS A 496 -4.21 -1.23 45.75
C HIS A 496 -5.63 -1.31 45.17
N SER A 497 -6.50 -2.13 45.76
CA SER A 497 -7.93 -2.11 45.47
C SER A 497 -8.59 -0.91 46.19
N GLY A 498 -9.50 -0.25 45.48
CA GLY A 498 -10.10 1.03 45.89
C GLY A 498 -11.54 0.97 46.39
#